data_AF-A0A936H724-F1
#
_entry.id   AF-A0A936H724-F1
#
_cell.length_a   1.000
_cell.length_b   1.000
_cell.length_c   1.000
_cell.angle_alpha   90.00
_cell.angle_beta   90.00
_cell.angle_gamma   90.00
#
_symmetry.space_group_name_H-M   'P 1'
#
loop_
_entity.id
_entity.type
_entity.pdbx_description
1 polymer ?
#
loop_
_entity_poly.entity_id
_entity_poly.type
_entity_poly.pdbx_seq_one_letter_code
_entity_poly.pdbx_strand_id
1 'polypeptide(L)' 'MAYNNAINAYVLKTPLKQGFYDYAYAMTPRNTEKKAVNLSPLEGDWFETENDYTILIYYRPFGGRYDQVIGMAQFNSRGQ' A
#
# COMPACT_ATOMS: atom_id res chain seq x y z
N MET A 1 7.37 8.39 11.82
CA MET A 1 8.54 9.26 11.56
C MET A 1 8.41 10.50 12.44
N ALA A 2 9.53 11.06 12.90
CA ALA A 2 9.54 12.30 13.68
C ALA A 2 10.26 13.40 12.90
N TYR A 3 9.68 14.60 12.86
CA TYR A 3 10.33 15.74 12.23
C TYR A 3 11.46 16.26 13.12
N ASN A 4 12.65 16.44 12.55
CA ASN A 4 13.81 17.00 13.22
C ASN A 4 14.08 18.41 12.68
N ASN A 5 13.83 19.42 13.51
CA ASN A 5 14.00 20.84 13.16
C ASN A 5 15.46 21.23 12.87
N ALA A 6 16.45 20.56 13.47
CA ALA A 6 17.86 20.93 13.30
C ALA A 6 18.37 20.66 11.88
N ILE A 7 17.77 19.69 11.20
CA ILE A 7 18.14 19.25 9.84
C ILE A 7 16.98 19.41 8.84
N ASN A 8 15.84 19.95 9.28
CA ASN A 8 14.62 20.11 8.51
C ASN A 8 14.16 18.84 7.78
N ALA A 9 14.18 17.70 8.46
CA ALA A 9 13.89 16.40 7.84
C ALA A 9 13.10 15.45 8.76
N TYR A 10 12.34 14.53 8.16
CA TYR A 10 11.71 13.42 8.87
C TYR A 10 12.71 12.28 9.08
N VAL A 11 12.81 11.77 10.30
CA VAL A 11 13.73 10.69 10.66
C VAL A 11 12.98 9.53 11.32
N LEU A 12 13.47 8.31 11.08
CA LEU A 12 13.03 7.09 11.74
C LEU A 12 14.25 6.23 12.06
N LYS A 13 14.29 5.67 13.27
CA LYS A 13 15.29 4.67 13.67
C LYS A 13 14.55 3.38 14.00
N THR A 14 14.71 2.37 13.15
CA THR A 14 14.07 1.06 13.29
C THR A 14 15.08 -0.04 12.96
N PRO A 15 15.23 -1.10 13.78
CA PRO A 15 16.08 -2.23 13.44
C PRO A 15 15.47 -3.03 12.28
N LEU A 16 16.28 -3.32 11.26
CA LEU A 16 15.92 -4.17 10.12
C LEU A 16 16.93 -5.30 10.01
N LYS A 17 16.49 -6.43 9.42
CA LYS A 17 17.39 -7.54 9.10
C LYS A 17 18.33 -7.12 7.97
N GLN A 18 19.50 -7.73 7.85
CA GLN A 18 20.37 -7.49 6.69
C GLN A 18 19.69 -8.02 5.42
N GLY A 19 19.59 -7.17 4.39
CA GLY A 19 18.97 -7.50 3.11
C GLY A 19 18.63 -6.25 2.29
N PHE A 20 17.92 -6.44 1.19
CA PHE A 20 17.38 -5.37 0.35
C PHE A 20 15.94 -5.07 0.74
N TYR A 21 15.57 -3.79 0.70
CA TYR A 21 14.24 -3.31 1.07
C TYR A 21 13.76 -2.25 0.09
N ASP A 22 12.57 -2.48 -0.46
CA ASP A 22 11.77 -1.44 -1.09
C ASP A 22 10.96 -0.71 0.00
N TYR A 23 10.84 0.60 -0.13
CA TYR A 23 10.11 1.43 0.82
C TYR A 23 9.44 2.60 0.09
N ALA A 24 8.36 3.11 0.69
CA ALA A 24 7.67 4.31 0.23
C ALA A 24 7.23 5.14 1.45
N TYR A 25 7.06 6.44 1.25
CA TYR A 25 6.54 7.36 2.23
C TYR A 25 5.06 7.61 2.00
N ALA A 26 4.25 7.32 3.02
CA ALA A 26 2.82 7.61 2.97
C ALA A 26 2.41 8.61 4.05
N MET A 27 1.45 9.46 3.69
CA MET A 27 0.79 10.41 4.59
C MET A 27 -0.54 9.84 5.06
N THR A 28 -0.87 10.02 6.34
CA THR A 28 -2.17 9.65 6.91
C THR A 28 -2.74 10.85 7.66
N PRO A 29 -3.99 11.25 7.42
CA PRO A 29 -4.63 12.32 8.19
C PRO A 29 -4.71 11.96 9.67
N ARG A 30 -4.44 12.93 10.55
CA ARG A 30 -4.42 12.70 12.01
C ARG A 30 -5.81 12.42 12.61
N ASN A 31 -6.89 12.79 11.92
CA ASN A 31 -8.22 12.91 12.51
C ASN A 31 -9.37 12.28 11.69
N THR A 32 -9.08 11.26 10.88
CA THR A 32 -10.13 10.52 10.17
C THR A 32 -10.26 9.11 10.75
N GLU A 33 -11.47 8.72 11.13
CA GLU A 33 -11.80 7.36 11.58
C GLU A 33 -11.38 6.31 10.54
N LYS A 34 -11.34 6.70 9.27
CA LYS A 34 -10.71 5.96 8.18
C LYS A 34 -9.27 6.44 8.00
N LYS A 35 -8.32 5.60 8.39
CA LYS A 35 -6.88 5.77 8.10
C LYS A 35 -6.62 5.46 6.62
N ALA A 36 -7.08 6.33 5.73
CA ALA A 36 -6.70 6.25 4.32
C ALA A 36 -5.22 6.61 4.21
N VAL A 37 -4.41 5.63 3.81
CA VAL A 37 -2.99 5.81 3.50
C VAL A 37 -2.90 6.47 2.13
N ASN A 38 -2.20 7.60 2.02
CA ASN A 38 -2.02 8.32 0.77
C ASN A 38 -0.53 8.48 0.45
N LEU A 39 -0.09 7.94 -0.69
CA LEU A 39 1.29 7.99 -1.18
C LEU A 39 1.54 9.25 -2.04
N SER A 40 0.50 9.76 -2.69
CA SER A 40 0.58 10.81 -3.72
C SER A 40 1.31 12.10 -3.28
N PRO A 41 1.18 12.61 -2.03
CA PRO A 41 1.88 13.84 -1.64
C PRO A 41 3.40 13.74 -1.61
N LEU A 42 3.97 12.54 -1.49
CA LEU A 42 5.41 12.32 -1.33
C LEU A 42 6.00 11.53 -2.51
N GLU A 43 5.29 10.50 -2.98
CA GLU A 43 5.73 9.65 -4.09
C GLU A 43 5.21 10.13 -5.47
N GLY A 44 4.10 10.87 -5.46
CA GLY A 44 3.36 11.25 -6.67
C GLY A 44 2.45 10.12 -7.19
N ASP A 45 1.66 10.44 -8.21
CA ASP A 45 0.83 9.49 -8.96
C ASP A 45 1.27 9.54 -10.44
N TRP A 46 2.01 8.52 -10.87
CA TRP A 46 2.55 8.42 -12.24
C TRP A 46 1.92 7.24 -12.95
N PHE A 47 1.37 7.45 -14.15
CA PHE A 47 0.63 6.39 -14.85
C PHE A 47 1.58 5.33 -15.43
N GLU A 48 2.84 5.67 -15.65
CA GLU A 48 3.88 4.78 -16.18
C GLU A 48 4.44 3.82 -15.13
N THR A 49 4.14 4.04 -13.84
CA THR A 49 4.65 3.20 -12.75
C THR A 49 4.17 1.77 -12.91
N GLU A 50 5.12 0.85 -12.79
CA GLU A 50 4.85 -0.58 -12.80
C GLU A 50 4.17 -0.98 -11.49
N ASN A 51 2.94 -1.50 -11.60
CA ASN A 51 2.13 -1.92 -10.47
C ASN A 51 1.51 -3.29 -10.75
N ASP A 52 1.54 -4.17 -9.76
CA ASP A 52 0.86 -5.45 -9.79
C ASP A 52 -0.52 -5.34 -9.13
N TYR A 53 -1.56 -5.66 -9.89
CA TYR A 53 -2.95 -5.67 -9.45
C TYR A 53 -3.41 -7.11 -9.26
N THR A 54 -3.82 -7.45 -8.03
CA THR A 54 -4.45 -8.74 -7.74
C THR A 54 -5.97 -8.57 -7.66
N ILE A 55 -6.68 -9.32 -8.49
CA ILE A 55 -8.14 -9.40 -8.51
C ILE A 55 -8.56 -10.69 -7.82
N LEU A 56 -9.38 -10.58 -6.78
CA LEU A 56 -9.95 -11.73 -6.07
C LEU A 56 -11.45 -11.77 -6.32
N ILE A 57 -11.93 -12.89 -6.86
CA ILE A 57 -13.35 -13.10 -7.18
C ILE A 57 -13.97 -13.88 -6.04
N TYR A 58 -14.90 -13.22 -5.32
CA TYR A 58 -15.62 -13.83 -4.22
C TYR A 58 -17.03 -14.24 -4.63
N TYR A 59 -17.48 -15.39 -4.13
CA TYR A 59 -18.86 -15.84 -4.26
C TYR A 59 -19.37 -16.36 -2.92
N ARG A 60 -20.59 -15.94 -2.56
CA ARG A 60 -21.31 -16.46 -1.41
C ARG A 60 -22.63 -17.04 -1.90
N PRO A 61 -22.81 -18.37 -1.90
CA PRO A 61 -24.09 -18.97 -2.25
C PRO A 61 -25.16 -18.62 -1.22
N PHE A 62 -26.44 -18.76 -1.60
CA PHE A 62 -27.54 -18.59 -0.66
C PHE A 62 -27.44 -19.59 0.50
N GLY A 63 -27.57 -19.12 1.74
CA GLY A 63 -27.31 -19.93 2.94
C GLY A 63 -25.83 -20.16 3.25
N GLY A 64 -24.92 -19.62 2.44
CA GLY A 64 -23.48 -19.66 2.66
C GLY A 64 -23.07 -18.92 3.92
N ARG A 65 -22.17 -19.52 4.69
CA ARG A 65 -21.72 -18.98 5.98
C ARG A 65 -20.48 -18.09 5.88
N TYR A 66 -19.87 -18.00 4.70
CA TYR A 66 -18.65 -17.22 4.44
C TYR A 66 -18.51 -16.89 2.95
N ASP A 67 -17.63 -15.92 2.62
CA ASP A 67 -17.27 -15.58 1.25
C ASP A 67 -16.19 -16.53 0.73
N GLN A 68 -16.47 -17.23 -0.36
CA GLN A 68 -15.51 -18.13 -1.00
C GLN A 68 -14.72 -17.36 -2.04
N VAL A 69 -13.39 -17.46 -2.02
CA VAL A 69 -12.58 -17.06 -3.19
C VAL A 69 -12.74 -18.14 -4.24
N ILE A 70 -13.45 -17.82 -5.33
CA ILE A 70 -13.70 -18.74 -6.44
C ILE A 70 -12.75 -18.52 -7.62
N GLY A 71 -11.93 -17.47 -7.57
CA GLY A 71 -10.93 -17.18 -8.58
C GLY A 71 -9.97 -16.09 -8.15
N MET A 72 -8.78 -16.10 -8.75
CA MET A 72 -7.79 -15.04 -8.64
C MET A 72 -7.19 -14.74 -10.01
N ALA A 73 -6.88 -13.48 -10.26
CA ALA A 73 -6.12 -13.03 -11.41
C ALA A 73 -5.11 -11.97 -10.99
N GLN A 74 -3.96 -11.93 -11.66
CA GLN A 74 -2.95 -10.90 -11.47
C GLN A 74 -2.67 -10.21 -12.79
N PHE A 75 -2.49 -8.89 -12.74
CA PHE A 75 -2.18 -8.06 -13.90
C PHE A 75 -1.09 -7.07 -13.52
N ASN A 76 -0.02 -7.03 -14.31
CA ASN A 76 0.98 -5.97 -14.21
C ASN A 76 0.60 -4.82 -15.17
N SER A 77 0.75 -3.56 -14.74
CA SER A 77 0.41 -2.40 -15.58
C SER A 77 1.20 -2.32 -16.89
N ARG A 78 2.33 -3.04 -17.00
CA ARG A 78 3.15 -3.14 -18.22
C ARG A 78 2.85 -4.37 -19.07
N GLY A 79 1.85 -5.18 -18.70
CA GLY A 79 1.39 -6.32 -19.49
C GLY A 79 2.35 -7.52 -19.49
N GLN A 80 3.14 -7.70 -18.43
CA GLN A 80 3.95 -8.90 -18.19
C GLN A 80 3.25 -9.88 -17.26
#